data_AF-A0A7W0LDM6-F1
#
_entry.id   AF-A0A7W0LDM6-F1
#
_cell.length_a   1.000
_cell.length_b   1.000
_cell.length_c   1.000
_cell.angle_alpha   90.00
_cell.angle_beta   90.00
_cell.angle_gamma   90.00
#
_symmetry.space_group_name_H-M   'P 1'
#
loop_
_entity.id
_entity.type
_entity.pdbx_description
1 polymer ?
#
loop_
_entity_poly.entity_id
_entity_poly.type
_entity_poly.pdbx_seq_one_letter_code
_entity_poly.pdbx_strand_id
1 'polypeptide(L)'
;MAGLLLLSQTTPQTAGERYKSVEELKAIPATQVIEVMSVIAGSLGVTCAHCHGTDWASDENPNKAKARQMIAMTRRVDREFGGTGTITCNTCHQGRAIPPAVSRVDNAGWNRPAPAASAPLPALDDVLQRYVTAMGGRPALERVTTRTFRGSVTRVNGRTPAASGTFDATVSLPGSGRVETAFSYPPEAEGEMTLSFVRPLRIRELYRDMKVTGRAVIGTRNAVVVNATTTHGPIHTLFFDEVSGLLLRRYSEKPTVLGPLPETFDFEDYRDAGAVKIAHVIHWSRADYRVTFKVERVR
;
A
#
# COMPACT_ATOMS: atom_id res chain seq x y z
N MET A 1 -35.77 -28.42 -8.45
CA MET A 1 -35.57 -27.01 -8.81
C MET A 1 -34.86 -26.32 -7.65
N ALA A 2 -33.54 -26.19 -7.73
CA ALA A 2 -32.74 -25.50 -6.73
C ALA A 2 -32.65 -24.02 -7.13
N GLY A 3 -33.22 -23.15 -6.30
CA GLY A 3 -33.19 -21.70 -6.50
C GLY A 3 -31.76 -21.18 -6.28
N LEU A 4 -31.16 -20.68 -7.35
CA LEU A 4 -29.93 -19.90 -7.33
C LEU A 4 -30.23 -18.58 -6.58
N LEU A 5 -29.68 -18.40 -5.38
CA LEU A 5 -29.63 -17.07 -4.74
C LEU A 5 -28.71 -16.19 -5.59
N LEU A 6 -29.32 -15.37 -6.44
CA LEU A 6 -28.69 -14.20 -7.04
C LEU A 6 -28.35 -13.24 -5.91
N LEU A 7 -27.07 -13.19 -5.53
CA LEU A 7 -26.52 -12.04 -4.80
C LEU A 7 -26.72 -10.82 -5.71
N SER A 8 -27.69 -9.98 -5.40
CA SER A 8 -27.89 -8.68 -6.05
C SER A 8 -26.60 -7.88 -5.91
N GLN A 9 -25.82 -7.80 -6.98
CA GLN A 9 -24.73 -6.85 -7.09
C GLN A 9 -25.37 -5.47 -7.25
N THR A 10 -25.57 -4.79 -6.12
CA THR A 10 -25.95 -3.39 -6.12
C THR A 10 -24.84 -2.61 -6.81
N THR A 11 -25.15 -1.92 -7.90
CA THR A 11 -24.23 -1.01 -8.58
C THR A 11 -23.68 -0.02 -7.54
N PRO A 12 -22.36 0.07 -7.35
CA PRO A 12 -21.80 0.94 -6.32
C PRO A 12 -22.14 2.39 -6.64
N GLN A 13 -22.70 3.10 -5.66
CA GLN A 13 -23.07 4.51 -5.77
C GLN A 13 -21.88 5.36 -6.25
N THR A 14 -22.10 6.27 -7.17
CA THR A 14 -21.10 7.23 -7.65
C THR A 14 -20.89 8.38 -6.66
N ALA A 15 -19.77 9.07 -6.78
CA ALA A 15 -19.46 10.21 -5.94
C ALA A 15 -20.48 11.34 -6.08
N GLY A 16 -20.98 11.59 -7.29
CA GLY A 16 -21.99 12.61 -7.57
C GLY A 16 -23.37 12.30 -6.97
N GLU A 17 -23.71 11.02 -6.82
CA GLU A 17 -24.94 10.59 -6.14
C GLU A 17 -24.81 10.63 -4.62
N ARG A 18 -23.61 10.33 -4.08
CA ARG A 18 -23.39 10.21 -2.63
C ARG A 18 -23.12 11.55 -1.95
N TYR A 19 -22.34 12.40 -2.58
CA TYR A 19 -21.77 13.60 -1.95
C TYR A 19 -22.30 14.88 -2.59
N LYS A 20 -22.40 15.92 -1.77
CA LYS A 20 -22.76 17.27 -2.24
C LYS A 20 -21.54 17.97 -2.84
N SER A 21 -21.76 18.83 -3.84
CA SER A 21 -20.73 19.69 -4.43
C SER A 21 -19.49 18.97 -5.01
N VAL A 22 -19.67 17.73 -5.49
CA VAL A 22 -18.67 17.03 -6.32
C VAL A 22 -18.89 17.43 -7.78
N GLU A 23 -17.84 17.89 -8.47
CA GLU A 23 -17.88 18.34 -9.87
C GLU A 23 -17.06 17.42 -10.77
N GLU A 24 -15.74 17.58 -10.77
CA GLU A 24 -14.83 16.88 -11.68
C GLU A 24 -14.72 15.36 -11.44
N LEU A 25 -15.16 14.90 -10.27
CA LEU A 25 -15.08 13.51 -9.83
C LEU A 25 -16.45 12.82 -9.72
N LYS A 26 -17.53 13.40 -10.26
CA LYS A 26 -18.89 12.87 -10.09
C LYS A 26 -19.03 11.38 -10.44
N ALA A 27 -18.35 10.93 -11.49
CA ALA A 27 -18.50 9.59 -12.05
C ALA A 27 -17.69 8.49 -11.33
N ILE A 28 -16.77 8.84 -10.41
CA ILE A 28 -15.98 7.81 -9.74
C ILE A 28 -16.83 7.06 -8.70
N PRO A 29 -16.51 5.80 -8.36
CA PRO A 29 -17.15 5.12 -7.25
C PRO A 29 -17.02 5.95 -5.97
N ALA A 30 -18.10 6.11 -5.21
CA ALA A 30 -18.09 6.96 -4.03
C ALA A 30 -17.08 6.49 -2.94
N THR A 31 -16.70 5.22 -2.99
CA THR A 31 -15.66 4.61 -2.15
C THR A 31 -14.25 5.10 -2.49
N GLN A 32 -13.99 5.58 -3.72
CA GLN A 32 -12.68 6.07 -4.16
C GLN A 32 -12.43 7.55 -3.86
N VAL A 33 -13.44 8.32 -3.43
CA VAL A 33 -13.27 9.77 -3.21
C VAL A 33 -12.14 10.06 -2.25
N ILE A 34 -12.08 9.36 -1.11
CA ILE A 34 -11.01 9.53 -0.12
C ILE A 34 -9.63 9.14 -0.67
N GLU A 35 -9.57 8.11 -1.51
CA GLU A 35 -8.33 7.62 -2.11
C GLU A 35 -7.77 8.68 -3.06
N VAL A 36 -8.63 9.25 -3.92
CA VAL A 36 -8.26 10.36 -4.82
C VAL A 36 -7.86 11.61 -4.04
N MET A 37 -8.59 11.98 -3.00
CA MET A 37 -8.22 13.14 -2.16
C MET A 37 -6.85 12.95 -1.50
N SER A 38 -6.48 11.71 -1.19
CA SER A 38 -5.21 11.39 -0.53
C SER A 38 -4.03 11.36 -1.51
N VAL A 39 -4.28 10.99 -2.77
CA VAL A 39 -3.32 11.22 -3.87
C VAL A 39 -3.03 12.72 -4.01
N ILE A 40 -4.06 13.57 -4.01
CA ILE A 40 -3.89 15.03 -4.11
C ILE A 40 -3.12 15.57 -2.91
N ALA A 41 -3.57 15.27 -1.69
CA ALA A 41 -2.94 15.75 -0.46
C ALA A 41 -1.47 15.32 -0.35
N GLY A 42 -1.18 14.05 -0.63
CA GLY A 42 0.18 13.50 -0.63
C GLY A 42 1.08 14.15 -1.69
N SER A 43 0.55 14.39 -2.89
CA SER A 43 1.30 15.06 -3.97
C SER A 43 1.67 16.50 -3.62
N LEU A 44 0.79 17.21 -2.91
CA LEU A 44 0.99 18.61 -2.49
C LEU A 44 1.77 18.73 -1.17
N GLY A 45 1.91 17.65 -0.39
CA GLY A 45 2.51 17.70 0.94
C GLY A 45 1.65 18.46 1.96
N VAL A 46 0.32 18.43 1.81
CA VAL A 46 -0.64 19.16 2.66
C VAL A 46 -1.62 18.22 3.35
N THR A 47 -2.34 18.72 4.35
CA THR A 47 -3.45 17.99 4.98
C THR A 47 -4.78 18.32 4.31
N CYS A 48 -5.84 17.57 4.63
CA CYS A 48 -7.20 17.83 4.11
C CYS A 48 -7.68 19.26 4.41
N ALA A 49 -7.27 19.82 5.54
CA ALA A 49 -7.63 21.16 5.99
C ALA A 49 -7.11 22.29 5.07
N HIS A 50 -6.15 21.98 4.18
CA HIS A 50 -5.67 22.94 3.20
C HIS A 50 -6.78 23.38 2.23
N CYS A 51 -7.67 22.46 1.87
CA CYS A 51 -8.77 22.71 0.92
C CYS A 51 -10.17 22.62 1.56
N HIS A 52 -10.32 21.91 2.68
CA HIS A 52 -11.62 21.66 3.30
C HIS A 52 -11.71 22.29 4.70
N GLY A 53 -12.91 22.78 5.04
CA GLY A 53 -13.28 23.18 6.40
C GLY A 53 -14.05 22.09 7.12
N THR A 54 -14.80 22.47 8.16
CA THR A 54 -15.73 21.56 8.86
C THR A 54 -16.87 21.09 7.96
N ASP A 55 -17.36 21.98 7.08
CA ASP A 55 -18.23 21.60 5.96
C ASP A 55 -17.39 21.23 4.73
N TRP A 56 -17.34 19.94 4.43
CA TRP A 56 -16.60 19.40 3.29
C TRP A 56 -17.17 19.84 1.94
N ALA A 57 -18.47 20.18 1.88
CA ALA A 57 -19.15 20.60 0.65
C ALA A 57 -18.98 22.11 0.36
N SER A 58 -18.62 22.91 1.37
CA SER A 58 -18.40 24.36 1.21
C SER A 58 -17.33 24.68 0.17
N ASP A 59 -17.58 25.74 -0.60
CA ASP A 59 -16.70 26.28 -1.64
C ASP A 59 -16.06 27.62 -1.24
N GLU A 60 -16.20 28.01 0.03
CA GLU A 60 -15.62 29.25 0.57
C GLU A 60 -14.09 29.26 0.54
N ASN A 61 -13.45 28.09 0.65
CA ASN A 61 -12.00 27.99 0.58
C ASN A 61 -11.54 28.07 -0.90
N PRO A 62 -10.79 29.12 -1.30
CA PRO A 62 -10.35 29.30 -2.68
C PRO A 62 -9.39 28.19 -3.17
N ASN A 63 -8.69 27.49 -2.26
CA ASN A 63 -7.84 26.36 -2.62
C ASN A 63 -8.67 25.21 -3.20
N LYS A 64 -9.92 25.02 -2.77
CA LYS A 64 -10.82 24.00 -3.32
C LYS A 64 -11.19 24.29 -4.78
N ALA A 65 -11.51 25.56 -5.09
CA ALA A 65 -11.78 25.98 -6.46
C ALA A 65 -10.55 25.79 -7.35
N LYS A 66 -9.35 26.13 -6.86
CA LYS A 66 -8.09 25.86 -7.58
C LYS A 66 -7.85 24.37 -7.78
N ALA A 67 -8.12 23.54 -6.77
CA ALA A 67 -7.99 22.09 -6.87
C ALA A 67 -8.92 21.52 -7.96
N ARG A 68 -10.18 21.99 -8.07
CA ARG A 68 -11.08 21.60 -9.17
C ARG A 68 -10.48 21.91 -10.55
N GLN A 69 -9.91 23.10 -10.73
CA GLN A 69 -9.24 23.48 -11.98
C GLN A 69 -8.08 22.53 -12.31
N MET A 70 -7.28 22.15 -11.31
CA MET A 70 -6.17 21.21 -11.50
C MET A 70 -6.66 19.79 -11.82
N ILE A 71 -7.74 19.32 -11.18
CA ILE A 71 -8.35 18.02 -11.52
C ILE A 71 -8.83 18.03 -12.98
N ALA A 72 -9.52 19.09 -13.40
CA ALA A 72 -9.99 19.26 -14.77
C ALA A 72 -8.81 19.27 -15.78
N MET A 73 -7.70 19.95 -15.42
CA MET A 73 -6.48 19.99 -16.22
C MET A 73 -5.85 18.59 -16.38
N THR A 74 -5.58 17.88 -15.29
CA THR A 74 -4.98 16.53 -15.34
C THR A 74 -5.84 15.58 -16.17
N ARG A 75 -7.16 15.58 -15.96
CA ARG A 75 -8.09 14.74 -16.74
C ARG A 75 -8.15 15.12 -18.22
N ARG A 76 -7.91 16.39 -18.55
CA ARG A 76 -7.84 16.86 -19.95
C ARG A 76 -6.58 16.31 -20.62
N VAL A 77 -5.43 16.41 -19.96
CA VAL A 77 -4.16 15.87 -20.46
C VAL A 77 -4.28 14.36 -20.68
N ASP A 78 -4.85 13.62 -19.73
CA ASP A 78 -5.04 12.18 -19.89
C ASP A 78 -5.90 11.82 -21.13
N ARG A 79 -6.91 12.65 -21.47
CA ARG A 79 -7.73 12.46 -22.68
C ARG A 79 -6.99 12.83 -23.97
N GLU A 80 -6.24 13.93 -23.95
CA GLU A 80 -5.52 14.43 -25.13
C GLU A 80 -4.33 13.54 -25.51
N PHE A 81 -3.64 12.98 -24.52
CA PHE A 81 -2.41 12.20 -24.72
C PHE A 81 -2.62 10.68 -24.55
N GLY A 82 -3.87 10.22 -24.41
CA GLY A 82 -4.23 8.80 -24.55
C GLY A 82 -3.80 7.88 -23.40
N GLY A 83 -3.62 8.40 -22.18
CA GLY A 83 -3.20 7.60 -21.03
C GLY A 83 -3.73 8.15 -19.72
N THR A 84 -4.36 7.31 -18.90
CA THR A 84 -4.68 7.68 -17.50
C THR A 84 -3.40 7.72 -16.69
N GLY A 85 -3.16 8.83 -15.98
CA GLY A 85 -1.95 9.02 -15.20
C GLY A 85 -0.72 9.39 -16.03
N THR A 86 -0.91 9.93 -17.24
CA THR A 86 0.20 10.45 -18.07
C THR A 86 0.94 11.56 -17.32
N ILE A 87 0.17 12.42 -16.67
CA ILE A 87 0.65 13.32 -15.62
C ILE A 87 -0.17 13.07 -14.36
N THR A 88 0.44 13.27 -13.20
CA THR A 88 -0.23 13.23 -11.91
C THR A 88 -0.02 14.55 -11.18
N CYS A 89 -0.74 14.76 -10.08
CA CYS A 89 -0.45 15.89 -9.19
C CYS A 89 1.02 15.88 -8.74
N ASN A 90 1.59 14.69 -8.49
CA ASN A 90 2.97 14.55 -8.04
C ASN A 90 3.98 14.96 -9.11
N THR A 91 3.67 14.80 -10.41
CA THR A 91 4.55 15.20 -11.52
C THR A 91 5.03 16.64 -11.36
N CYS A 92 4.16 17.56 -10.96
CA CYS A 92 4.50 18.97 -10.76
C CYS A 92 4.76 19.31 -9.29
N HIS A 93 3.91 18.84 -8.36
CA HIS A 93 3.96 19.30 -6.98
C HIS A 93 5.12 18.71 -6.17
N GLN A 94 5.46 17.43 -6.35
CA GLN A 94 6.59 16.77 -5.66
C GLN A 94 6.66 17.07 -4.16
N GLY A 95 5.51 17.00 -3.47
CA GLY A 95 5.38 17.29 -2.04
C GLY A 95 5.33 18.79 -1.67
N ARG A 96 5.09 19.69 -2.63
CA ARG A 96 4.99 21.14 -2.41
C ARG A 96 3.62 21.66 -2.84
N ALA A 97 2.99 22.45 -1.98
CA ALA A 97 1.69 23.06 -2.29
C ALA A 97 1.76 23.96 -3.53
N ILE A 98 2.91 24.61 -3.75
CA ILE A 98 3.20 25.42 -4.93
C ILE A 98 4.36 24.76 -5.69
N PRO A 99 4.13 24.27 -6.93
CA PRO A 99 5.18 23.70 -7.76
C PRO A 99 6.29 24.72 -8.07
N PRO A 100 7.57 24.30 -8.13
CA PRO A 100 8.63 25.17 -8.61
C PRO A 100 8.42 25.47 -10.10
N ALA A 101 8.35 26.76 -10.47
CA ALA A 101 8.21 27.19 -11.86
C ALA A 101 9.54 27.21 -12.64
N VAL A 102 10.67 27.18 -11.92
CA VAL A 102 12.01 27.20 -12.51
C VAL A 102 12.80 25.99 -12.06
N SER A 103 13.62 25.45 -12.97
CA SER A 103 14.57 24.40 -12.63
C SER A 103 15.59 24.90 -11.61
N ARG A 104 16.03 24.02 -10.71
CA ARG A 104 17.09 24.36 -9.76
C ARG A 104 18.46 24.23 -10.41
N VAL A 105 19.35 25.20 -10.17
CA VAL A 105 20.71 25.20 -10.72
C VAL A 105 21.54 24.01 -10.21
N ASP A 106 21.29 23.54 -8.99
CA ASP A 106 21.94 22.34 -8.41
C ASP A 106 21.53 21.02 -9.09
N ASN A 107 20.46 21.03 -9.89
CA ASN A 107 20.06 19.90 -10.73
C ASN A 107 20.75 19.91 -12.11
N ALA A 108 21.62 20.88 -12.40
CA ALA A 108 22.34 20.93 -13.66
C ALA A 108 23.21 19.67 -13.84
N GLY A 109 22.85 18.84 -14.82
CA GLY A 109 23.47 17.53 -15.01
C GLY A 109 24.81 17.53 -15.74
N TRP A 110 25.24 18.67 -16.31
CA TRP A 110 26.40 18.74 -17.20
C TRP A 110 27.73 18.39 -16.50
N ASN A 111 27.80 18.48 -15.17
CA ASN A 111 28.96 18.08 -14.36
C ASN A 111 28.64 16.96 -13.36
N ARG A 112 27.48 16.29 -13.48
CA ARG A 112 27.08 15.28 -12.51
C ARG A 112 27.96 14.03 -12.72
N PRO A 113 28.66 13.55 -11.67
CA PRO A 113 29.45 12.33 -11.79
C PRO A 113 28.55 11.17 -12.21
N ALA A 114 29.08 10.30 -13.07
CA ALA A 114 28.38 9.08 -13.42
C ALA A 114 28.06 8.29 -12.15
N PRO A 115 26.89 7.64 -12.06
CA PRO A 115 26.58 6.75 -10.96
C PRO A 115 27.69 5.72 -10.82
N ALA A 116 28.15 5.48 -9.59
CA ALA A 116 29.08 4.38 -9.33
C ALA A 116 28.47 3.07 -9.85
N ALA A 117 29.32 2.21 -10.42
CA ALA A 117 28.89 0.89 -10.85
C ALA A 117 28.29 0.15 -9.64
N SER A 118 27.06 -0.34 -9.78
CA SER A 118 26.40 -1.10 -8.74
C SER A 118 27.01 -2.50 -8.65
N ALA A 119 27.17 -3.00 -7.43
CA ALA A 119 27.55 -4.40 -7.23
C ALA A 119 26.52 -5.33 -7.90
N PRO A 120 26.93 -6.50 -8.42
CA PRO A 120 26.00 -7.47 -9.01
C PRO A 120 24.83 -7.76 -8.07
N LEU A 121 23.63 -7.88 -8.62
CA LEU A 121 22.45 -8.28 -7.87
C LEU A 121 22.50 -9.78 -7.59
N PRO A 122 22.01 -10.25 -6.43
CA PRO A 122 21.92 -11.69 -6.16
C PRO A 122 20.94 -12.36 -7.12
N ALA A 123 21.11 -13.65 -7.35
CA ALA A 123 20.12 -14.45 -8.08
C ALA A 123 18.80 -14.50 -7.29
N LEU A 124 17.67 -14.52 -7.99
CA LEU A 124 16.34 -14.60 -7.36
C LEU A 124 16.24 -15.81 -6.41
N ASP A 125 16.73 -16.97 -6.86
CA ASP A 125 16.63 -18.21 -6.11
C ASP A 125 17.36 -18.14 -4.77
N ASP A 126 18.51 -17.45 -4.72
CA ASP A 126 19.25 -17.20 -3.49
C ASP A 126 18.46 -16.32 -2.51
N VAL A 127 17.82 -15.26 -3.02
CA VAL A 127 16.98 -14.35 -2.21
C VAL A 127 15.82 -15.12 -1.59
N LEU A 128 15.10 -15.91 -2.41
CA LEU A 128 13.96 -16.69 -1.95
C LEU A 128 14.36 -17.80 -0.98
N GLN A 129 15.48 -18.48 -1.25
CA GLN A 129 15.99 -19.53 -0.35
C GLN A 129 16.40 -18.94 1.00
N ARG A 130 17.10 -17.80 1.02
CA ARG A 130 17.46 -17.09 2.26
C ARG A 130 16.22 -16.70 3.05
N TYR A 131 15.18 -16.19 2.39
CA TYR A 131 13.92 -15.86 3.03
C TYR A 131 13.26 -17.08 3.69
N VAL A 132 13.18 -18.21 2.98
CA VAL A 132 12.63 -19.45 3.54
C VAL A 132 13.43 -19.94 4.74
N THR A 133 14.76 -19.94 4.64
CA THR A 133 15.65 -20.30 5.75
C THR A 133 15.46 -19.37 6.95
N ALA A 134 15.41 -18.06 6.73
CA ALA A 134 15.23 -17.06 7.78
C ALA A 134 13.89 -17.21 8.52
N MET A 135 12.85 -17.64 7.81
CA MET A 135 11.53 -17.91 8.40
C MET A 135 11.45 -19.22 9.20
N GLY A 136 12.52 -20.02 9.26
CA GLY A 136 12.60 -21.30 9.99
C GLY A 136 12.86 -22.52 9.10
N GLY A 137 12.93 -22.35 7.78
CA GLY A 137 13.14 -23.41 6.82
C GLY A 137 11.87 -24.21 6.48
N ARG A 138 11.86 -24.81 5.29
CA ARG A 138 10.71 -25.52 4.73
C ARG A 138 10.13 -26.61 5.66
N PRO A 139 10.95 -27.50 6.29
CA PRO A 139 10.40 -28.55 7.16
C PRO A 139 9.67 -28.04 8.40
N ALA A 140 10.09 -26.90 8.97
CA ALA A 140 9.42 -26.30 10.12
C ALA A 140 8.12 -25.60 9.68
N LEU A 141 8.18 -24.88 8.56
CA LEU A 141 7.04 -24.17 7.99
C LEU A 141 5.90 -25.13 7.59
N GLU A 142 6.20 -26.27 6.96
CA GLU A 142 5.21 -27.25 6.51
C GLU A 142 4.45 -27.93 7.67
N ARG A 143 5.03 -27.98 8.88
CA ARG A 143 4.37 -28.53 10.07
C ARG A 143 3.32 -27.60 10.67
N VAL A 144 3.39 -26.31 10.39
CA VAL A 144 2.44 -25.32 10.91
C VAL A 144 1.34 -25.11 9.90
N THR A 145 0.20 -25.78 10.10
CA THR A 145 -0.95 -25.71 9.18
C THR A 145 -1.97 -24.64 9.57
N THR A 146 -2.06 -24.32 10.86
CA THR A 146 -2.95 -23.29 11.40
C THR A 146 -2.18 -22.46 12.42
N ARG A 147 -2.53 -21.18 12.51
CA ARG A 147 -2.00 -20.27 13.51
C ARG A 147 -3.08 -19.31 13.99
N THR A 148 -3.06 -19.05 15.29
CA THR A 148 -3.88 -18.04 15.95
C THR A 148 -3.00 -16.92 16.47
N PHE A 149 -3.43 -15.69 16.25
CA PHE A 149 -2.77 -14.48 16.73
C PHE A 149 -3.71 -13.73 17.66
N ARG A 150 -3.17 -13.19 18.74
CA ARG A 150 -3.84 -12.20 19.57
C ARG A 150 -2.92 -11.02 19.81
N GLY A 151 -3.47 -9.82 19.77
CA GLY A 151 -2.73 -8.63 20.15
C GLY A 151 -3.56 -7.37 19.99
N SER A 152 -2.90 -6.26 19.68
CA SER A 152 -3.50 -4.95 19.54
C SER A 152 -3.46 -4.44 18.10
N VAL A 153 -4.51 -3.72 17.71
CA VAL A 153 -4.62 -3.04 16.42
C VAL A 153 -4.92 -1.56 16.64
N THR A 154 -4.20 -0.70 15.93
CA THR A 154 -4.36 0.76 15.98
C THR A 154 -4.59 1.32 14.59
N ARG A 155 -5.61 2.17 14.43
CA ARG A 155 -5.95 2.89 13.18
C ARG A 155 -5.80 4.39 13.37
N VAL A 156 -5.07 5.01 12.46
CA VAL A 156 -4.92 6.46 12.31
C VAL A 156 -5.28 6.84 10.86
N ASN A 157 -6.04 7.92 10.65
CA ASN A 157 -6.49 8.32 9.32
C ASN A 157 -6.59 9.85 9.10
N GLY A 158 -6.20 10.64 10.10
CA GLY A 158 -6.21 12.11 10.08
C GLY A 158 -7.61 12.77 10.06
N ARG A 159 -8.69 11.99 10.04
CA ARG A 159 -10.08 12.48 9.88
C ARG A 159 -10.94 12.21 11.11
N THR A 160 -10.64 11.13 11.83
CA THR A 160 -11.26 10.80 13.12
C THR A 160 -10.17 10.57 14.17
N PRO A 161 -10.49 10.67 15.47
CA PRO A 161 -9.55 10.28 16.52
C PRO A 161 -8.99 8.88 16.28
N ALA A 162 -7.73 8.68 16.64
CA ALA A 162 -7.10 7.37 16.55
C ALA A 162 -7.92 6.35 17.36
N ALA A 163 -8.12 5.16 16.78
CA ALA A 163 -8.81 4.06 17.44
C ALA A 163 -7.81 2.94 17.72
N SER A 164 -7.87 2.36 18.91
CA SER A 164 -7.09 1.19 19.27
C SER A 164 -7.98 0.17 19.97
N GLY A 165 -7.67 -1.10 19.78
CA GLY A 165 -8.39 -2.21 20.39
C GLY A 165 -7.62 -3.50 20.23
N THR A 166 -8.23 -4.60 20.66
CA THR A 166 -7.66 -5.93 20.47
C THR A 166 -8.05 -6.49 19.11
N PHE A 167 -7.25 -7.43 18.62
CA PHE A 167 -7.64 -8.32 17.54
C PHE A 167 -7.33 -9.78 17.90
N ASP A 168 -8.18 -10.66 17.41
CA ASP A 168 -7.91 -12.09 17.30
C ASP A 168 -7.89 -12.44 15.82
N ALA A 169 -6.92 -13.24 15.38
CA ALA A 169 -6.86 -13.70 14.00
C ALA A 169 -6.57 -15.21 13.96
N THR A 170 -7.25 -15.91 13.07
CA THR A 170 -6.95 -17.32 12.76
C THR A 170 -6.61 -17.42 11.29
N VAL A 171 -5.48 -18.05 10.97
CA VAL A 171 -5.06 -18.33 9.60
C VAL A 171 -4.77 -19.82 9.45
N SER A 172 -5.16 -20.40 8.32
CA SER A 172 -4.95 -21.82 8.03
C SER A 172 -4.55 -22.02 6.56
N LEU A 173 -3.69 -23.00 6.33
CA LEU A 173 -3.37 -23.46 4.98
C LEU A 173 -4.63 -24.10 4.33
N PRO A 174 -4.85 -23.94 3.02
CA PRO A 174 -3.94 -23.35 2.03
C PRO A 174 -3.99 -21.82 1.88
N GLY A 175 -4.75 -21.09 2.71
CA GLY A 175 -4.82 -19.63 2.67
C GLY A 175 -6.13 -19.01 3.15
N SER A 176 -6.83 -19.65 4.10
CA SER A 176 -7.95 -19.02 4.79
C SER A 176 -7.43 -18.16 5.94
N GLY A 177 -8.08 -17.03 6.18
CA GLY A 177 -7.77 -16.16 7.31
C GLY A 177 -8.99 -15.37 7.71
N ARG A 178 -9.15 -15.17 9.02
CA ARG A 178 -10.17 -14.32 9.62
C ARG A 178 -9.53 -13.46 10.68
N VAL A 179 -9.81 -12.16 10.64
CA VAL A 179 -9.44 -11.20 11.67
C VAL A 179 -10.72 -10.69 12.31
N GLU A 180 -10.74 -10.62 13.64
CA GLU A 180 -11.83 -10.10 14.43
C GLU A 180 -11.35 -8.89 15.21
N THR A 181 -12.06 -7.77 15.08
CA THR A 181 -11.76 -6.51 15.76
C THR A 181 -13.05 -5.74 16.07
N ALA A 182 -12.99 -4.83 17.04
CA ALA A 182 -14.14 -4.06 17.52
C ALA A 182 -14.44 -2.79 16.70
N PHE A 183 -13.59 -2.41 15.74
CA PHE A 183 -13.77 -1.20 14.95
C PHE A 183 -13.35 -1.38 13.49
N SER A 184 -13.94 -0.60 12.59
CA SER A 184 -13.66 -0.72 11.16
C SER A 184 -12.41 0.05 10.71
N TYR A 185 -11.70 -0.52 9.76
CA TYR A 185 -10.65 0.09 8.95
C TYR A 185 -10.73 -0.50 7.53
N PRO A 186 -9.95 -0.01 6.54
CA PRO A 186 -9.98 -0.60 5.20
C PRO A 186 -9.58 -2.08 5.23
N PRO A 187 -10.36 -2.98 4.59
CA PRO A 187 -10.11 -4.42 4.64
C PRO A 187 -8.73 -4.80 4.06
N GLU A 188 -8.17 -3.97 3.18
CA GLU A 188 -6.82 -4.19 2.63
C GLU A 188 -5.77 -4.28 3.73
N ALA A 189 -5.94 -3.59 4.87
CA ALA A 189 -5.01 -3.61 6.00
C ALA A 189 -4.76 -5.01 6.59
N GLU A 190 -5.68 -5.95 6.39
CA GLU A 190 -5.57 -7.33 6.86
C GLU A 190 -4.83 -8.24 5.87
N GLY A 191 -4.50 -7.73 4.68
CA GLY A 191 -3.96 -8.54 3.58
C GLY A 191 -2.71 -9.35 3.95
N GLU A 192 -1.88 -8.83 4.86
CA GLU A 192 -0.69 -9.53 5.33
C GLU A 192 -0.92 -10.54 6.46
N MET A 193 -2.11 -10.56 7.08
CA MET A 193 -2.38 -11.52 8.15
C MET A 193 -2.33 -12.95 7.61
N THR A 194 -2.98 -13.19 6.47
CA THR A 194 -2.92 -14.47 5.76
C THR A 194 -1.66 -14.59 4.91
N LEU A 195 -1.31 -13.53 4.16
CA LEU A 195 -0.27 -13.62 3.14
C LEU A 195 1.11 -13.88 3.75
N SER A 196 1.42 -13.29 4.90
CA SER A 196 2.69 -13.54 5.61
C SER A 196 2.85 -15.00 6.07
N PHE A 197 1.74 -15.69 6.35
CA PHE A 197 1.73 -17.09 6.76
C PHE A 197 1.97 -18.04 5.57
N VAL A 198 1.33 -17.79 4.43
CA VAL A 198 1.44 -18.67 3.24
C VAL A 198 2.68 -18.39 2.39
N ARG A 199 3.15 -17.13 2.37
CA ARG A 199 4.19 -16.67 1.44
C ARG A 199 5.50 -17.46 1.53
N PRO A 200 6.08 -17.76 2.72
CA PRO A 200 7.34 -18.50 2.79
C PRO A 200 7.30 -19.83 2.02
N LEU A 201 6.19 -20.57 2.09
CA LEU A 201 6.08 -21.87 1.42
C LEU A 201 5.70 -21.77 -0.06
N ARG A 202 4.86 -20.80 -0.39
CA ARG A 202 4.14 -20.73 -1.68
C ARG A 202 4.45 -19.46 -2.49
N ILE A 203 5.56 -18.79 -2.24
CA ILE A 203 5.88 -17.50 -2.90
C ILE A 203 5.82 -17.58 -4.43
N ARG A 204 6.25 -18.70 -5.03
CA ARG A 204 6.21 -18.92 -6.49
C ARG A 204 4.81 -19.23 -7.03
N GLU A 205 3.89 -19.61 -6.16
CA GLU A 205 2.48 -19.82 -6.52
C GLU A 205 1.68 -18.52 -6.38
N LEU A 206 2.12 -17.62 -5.49
CA LEU A 206 1.49 -16.31 -5.26
C LEU A 206 1.92 -15.27 -6.30
N TYR A 207 3.10 -15.45 -6.89
CA TYR A 207 3.73 -14.48 -7.78
C TYR A 207 4.26 -15.10 -9.08
N ARG A 208 4.16 -14.33 -10.16
CA ARG A 208 4.77 -14.58 -11.48
C ARG A 208 5.78 -13.48 -11.80
N ASP A 209 6.60 -13.70 -12.82
CA ASP A 209 7.54 -12.71 -13.38
C ASP A 209 8.46 -12.06 -12.35
N MET A 210 8.81 -12.82 -11.30
CA MET A 210 9.64 -12.34 -10.20
C MET A 210 11.04 -12.00 -10.72
N LYS A 211 11.52 -10.79 -10.43
CA LYS A 211 12.84 -10.32 -10.84
C LYS A 211 13.48 -9.50 -9.74
N VAL A 212 14.76 -9.76 -9.46
CA VAL A 212 15.57 -8.88 -8.63
C VAL A 212 15.89 -7.63 -9.46
N THR A 213 15.42 -6.47 -9.01
CA THR A 213 15.47 -5.21 -9.78
C THR A 213 16.44 -4.19 -9.21
N GLY A 214 16.91 -4.38 -7.98
CA GLY A 214 17.82 -3.42 -7.37
C GLY A 214 18.07 -3.65 -5.89
N ARG A 215 18.58 -2.59 -5.26
CA ARG A 215 18.75 -2.48 -3.82
C ARG A 215 18.08 -1.19 -3.34
N ALA A 216 17.59 -1.20 -2.10
CA ALA A 216 17.02 -0.05 -1.45
C ALA A 216 17.41 -0.03 0.03
N VAL A 217 17.22 1.11 0.68
CA VAL A 217 17.37 1.23 2.13
C VAL A 217 15.97 1.35 2.75
N ILE A 218 15.64 0.45 3.68
CA ILE A 218 14.39 0.47 4.45
C ILE A 218 14.73 0.74 5.91
N GLY A 219 14.44 1.96 6.37
CA GLY A 219 14.90 2.43 7.68
C GLY A 219 16.43 2.51 7.69
N THR A 220 17.07 1.67 8.50
CA THR A 220 18.53 1.55 8.60
C THR A 220 19.09 0.28 7.91
N ARG A 221 18.23 -0.50 7.26
CA ARG A 221 18.56 -1.81 6.70
C ARG A 221 18.67 -1.76 5.18
N ASN A 222 19.69 -2.40 4.63
CA ASN A 222 19.82 -2.61 3.19
C ASN A 222 18.91 -3.77 2.77
N ALA A 223 18.21 -3.59 1.66
CA ALA A 223 17.28 -4.58 1.15
C ALA A 223 17.49 -4.84 -0.35
N VAL A 224 17.37 -6.10 -0.74
CA VAL A 224 17.24 -6.53 -2.14
C VAL A 224 15.80 -6.34 -2.56
N VAL A 225 15.61 -5.70 -3.71
CA VAL A 225 14.31 -5.37 -4.28
C VAL A 225 13.90 -6.43 -5.30
N VAL A 226 12.72 -7.00 -5.12
CA VAL A 226 12.13 -7.98 -6.04
C VAL A 226 10.78 -7.47 -6.54
N ASN A 227 10.66 -7.23 -7.84
CA ASN A 227 9.37 -6.95 -8.47
C ASN A 227 8.70 -8.26 -8.85
N ALA A 228 7.40 -8.37 -8.60
CA ALA A 228 6.66 -9.61 -8.76
C ALA A 228 5.20 -9.30 -9.14
N THR A 229 4.70 -9.94 -10.20
CA THR A 229 3.29 -9.82 -10.61
C THR A 229 2.46 -10.79 -9.77
N THR A 230 1.42 -10.31 -9.09
CA THR A 230 0.50 -11.23 -8.38
C THR A 230 -0.31 -12.07 -9.38
N THR A 231 -0.78 -13.24 -8.97
CA THR A 231 -1.59 -14.11 -9.84
C THR A 231 -2.89 -13.47 -10.35
N HIS A 232 -3.48 -12.54 -9.59
CA HIS A 232 -4.79 -11.94 -9.87
C HIS A 232 -4.87 -10.42 -9.60
N GLY A 233 -3.76 -9.67 -9.59
CA GLY A 233 -3.82 -8.28 -9.13
C GLY A 233 -2.60 -7.41 -9.45
N PRO A 234 -2.24 -6.47 -8.55
CA PRO A 234 -1.18 -5.49 -8.81
C PRO A 234 0.21 -6.12 -8.83
N ILE A 235 1.18 -5.37 -9.33
CA ILE A 235 2.60 -5.66 -9.14
C ILE A 235 2.93 -5.38 -7.66
N HIS A 236 3.56 -6.34 -7.01
CA HIS A 236 4.16 -6.15 -5.71
C HIS A 236 5.66 -5.92 -5.87
N THR A 237 6.18 -4.98 -5.10
CA THR A 237 7.62 -4.85 -4.86
C THR A 237 7.92 -5.36 -3.45
N LEU A 238 8.75 -6.38 -3.36
CA LEU A 238 9.16 -7.04 -2.11
C LEU A 238 10.58 -6.62 -1.77
N PHE A 239 10.81 -6.24 -0.52
CA PHE A 239 12.10 -5.75 -0.04
C PHE A 239 12.62 -6.74 1.01
N PHE A 240 13.60 -7.57 0.63
CA PHE A 240 14.20 -8.56 1.53
C PHE A 240 15.48 -8.03 2.13
N ASP A 241 15.63 -8.11 3.45
CA ASP A 241 16.82 -7.70 4.17
C ASP A 241 18.07 -8.44 3.66
N GLU A 242 19.13 -7.70 3.36
CA GLU A 242 20.37 -8.28 2.80
C GLU A 242 21.09 -9.21 3.78
N VAL A 243 20.96 -8.94 5.09
CA VAL A 243 21.68 -9.65 6.14
C VAL A 243 20.88 -10.86 6.62
N SER A 244 19.65 -10.64 7.07
CA SER A 244 18.79 -11.69 7.65
C SER A 244 17.98 -12.47 6.62
N GLY A 245 17.74 -11.93 5.42
CA GLY A 245 16.85 -12.52 4.42
C GLY A 245 15.36 -12.33 4.70
N LEU A 246 14.97 -11.69 5.81
CA LEU A 246 13.57 -11.44 6.17
C LEU A 246 12.94 -10.38 5.27
N LEU A 247 11.64 -10.50 5.00
CA LEU A 247 10.90 -9.48 4.27
C LEU A 247 10.73 -8.23 5.14
N LEU A 248 11.19 -7.07 4.69
CA LEU A 248 11.08 -5.81 5.42
C LEU A 248 9.87 -4.99 5.00
N ARG A 249 9.58 -4.98 3.70
CA ARG A 249 8.48 -4.22 3.12
C ARG A 249 7.85 -4.97 1.96
N ARG A 250 6.54 -4.81 1.81
CA ARG A 250 5.81 -5.01 0.56
C ARG A 250 5.24 -3.66 0.13
N TYR A 251 5.41 -3.34 -1.14
CA TYR A 251 4.85 -2.15 -1.76
C TYR A 251 3.93 -2.55 -2.91
N SER A 252 2.84 -1.82 -3.08
CA SER A 252 1.97 -1.89 -4.26
C SER A 252 1.31 -0.54 -4.51
N GLU A 253 0.76 -0.39 -5.71
CA GLU A 253 0.02 0.80 -6.10
C GLU A 253 -1.43 0.44 -6.37
N LYS A 254 -2.36 1.22 -5.79
CA LYS A 254 -3.79 1.12 -6.08
C LYS A 254 -4.14 2.15 -7.17
N PRO A 255 -4.66 1.73 -8.34
CA PRO A 255 -5.05 2.67 -9.38
C PRO A 255 -6.15 3.63 -8.92
N THR A 256 -6.03 4.92 -9.25
CA THR A 256 -7.10 5.91 -9.11
C THR A 256 -7.21 6.74 -10.39
N VAL A 257 -8.29 7.51 -10.53
CA VAL A 257 -8.48 8.39 -11.70
C VAL A 257 -7.51 9.57 -11.78
N LEU A 258 -6.67 9.81 -10.77
CA LEU A 258 -5.66 10.89 -10.74
C LEU A 258 -4.23 10.37 -10.55
N GLY A 259 -4.02 9.07 -10.81
CA GLY A 259 -2.74 8.39 -10.63
C GLY A 259 -2.77 7.33 -9.54
N PRO A 260 -1.70 6.53 -9.42
CA PRO A 260 -1.63 5.48 -8.42
C PRO A 260 -1.60 6.06 -7.00
N LEU A 261 -2.25 5.36 -6.08
CA LEU A 261 -2.16 5.58 -4.64
C LEU A 261 -1.19 4.54 -4.06
N PRO A 262 0.00 4.94 -3.60
CA PRO A 262 0.98 4.03 -3.01
C PRO A 262 0.49 3.40 -1.70
N GLU A 263 0.78 2.12 -1.53
CA GLU A 263 0.48 1.33 -0.35
C GLU A 263 1.74 0.57 0.10
N THR A 264 2.01 0.55 1.41
CA THR A 264 3.07 -0.27 2.00
C THR A 264 2.56 -1.14 3.13
N PHE A 265 3.18 -2.32 3.25
CA PHE A 265 3.23 -3.10 4.47
C PHE A 265 4.67 -3.17 4.94
N ASP A 266 4.93 -2.69 6.15
CA ASP A 266 6.23 -2.82 6.81
C ASP A 266 6.18 -3.90 7.88
N PHE A 267 7.21 -4.75 7.90
CA PHE A 267 7.35 -5.85 8.84
C PHE A 267 8.50 -5.59 9.80
N GLU A 268 8.19 -5.63 11.08
CA GLU A 268 9.12 -5.32 12.16
C GLU A 268 9.02 -6.34 13.28
N ASP A 269 10.04 -6.32 14.15
CA ASP A 269 10.09 -7.13 15.37
C ASP A 269 9.87 -8.63 15.09
N TYR A 270 10.70 -9.19 14.21
CA TYR A 270 10.65 -10.62 13.92
C TYR A 270 11.10 -11.43 15.14
N ARG A 271 10.24 -12.34 15.62
CA ARG A 271 10.53 -13.22 16.77
C ARG A 271 10.23 -14.67 16.44
N ASP A 272 10.83 -15.55 17.23
CA ASP A 272 10.57 -16.99 17.15
C ASP A 272 9.19 -17.32 17.73
N ALA A 273 8.44 -18.14 16.99
CA ALA A 273 7.18 -18.73 17.37
C ALA A 273 7.26 -20.24 17.12
N GLY A 274 7.84 -20.95 18.09
CA GLY A 274 8.26 -22.35 17.91
C GLY A 274 9.49 -22.43 17.00
N ALA A 275 9.42 -23.24 15.95
CA ALA A 275 10.52 -23.44 15.00
C ALA A 275 10.52 -22.47 13.81
N VAL A 276 9.63 -21.47 13.79
CA VAL A 276 9.49 -20.50 12.69
C VAL A 276 9.53 -19.08 13.21
N LYS A 277 9.87 -18.12 12.35
CA LYS A 277 9.81 -16.69 12.67
C LYS A 277 8.52 -16.04 12.20
N ILE A 278 8.07 -15.02 12.92
CA ILE A 278 6.92 -14.18 12.57
C ILE A 278 7.24 -12.71 12.84
N ALA A 279 6.69 -11.80 12.04
CA ALA A 279 6.72 -10.38 12.35
C ALA A 279 5.72 -10.09 13.47
N HIS A 280 6.17 -9.51 14.59
CA HIS A 280 5.27 -9.10 15.66
C HIS A 280 4.62 -7.74 15.40
N VAL A 281 5.17 -6.94 14.49
CA VAL A 281 4.58 -5.65 14.12
C VAL A 281 4.43 -5.58 12.60
N ILE A 282 3.20 -5.28 12.16
CA ILE A 282 2.89 -5.05 10.75
C ILE A 282 2.21 -3.68 10.63
N HIS A 283 2.85 -2.77 9.89
CA HIS A 283 2.27 -1.47 9.57
C HIS A 283 1.76 -1.47 8.13
N TRP A 284 0.44 -1.44 7.97
CA TRP A 284 -0.17 -1.04 6.71
C TRP A 284 -0.23 0.49 6.64
N SER A 285 0.35 1.08 5.60
CA SER A 285 0.32 2.52 5.37
C SER A 285 -0.10 2.86 3.96
N ARG A 286 -0.98 3.86 3.86
CA ARG A 286 -1.45 4.50 2.64
C ARG A 286 -1.67 5.99 2.97
N ALA A 287 -1.70 6.88 1.99
CA ALA A 287 -1.79 8.32 2.29
C ALA A 287 -3.03 8.71 3.13
N ASP A 288 -4.10 7.90 3.13
CA ASP A 288 -5.34 8.09 3.90
C ASP A 288 -5.43 7.30 5.22
N TYR A 289 -4.52 6.36 5.46
CA TYR A 289 -4.55 5.46 6.63
C TYR A 289 -3.18 4.97 7.06
N ARG A 290 -3.03 4.77 8.37
CA ARG A 290 -2.08 3.83 8.95
C ARG A 290 -2.84 2.86 9.86
N VAL A 291 -2.71 1.56 9.62
CA VAL A 291 -3.19 0.51 10.51
C VAL A 291 -2.00 -0.30 10.97
N THR A 292 -1.85 -0.44 12.28
CA THR A 292 -0.75 -1.17 12.91
C THR A 292 -1.30 -2.36 13.66
N PHE A 293 -0.87 -3.56 13.28
CA PHE A 293 -1.09 -4.78 14.06
C PHE A 293 0.16 -5.06 14.89
N LYS A 294 -0.04 -5.26 16.19
CA LYS A 294 1.00 -5.72 17.12
C LYS A 294 0.58 -7.05 17.71
N VAL A 295 1.29 -8.11 17.35
CA VAL A 295 1.08 -9.46 17.86
C VAL A 295 1.72 -9.58 19.23
N GLU A 296 0.93 -10.04 20.20
CA GLU A 296 1.37 -10.24 21.59
C GLU A 296 1.46 -11.74 21.93
N ARG A 297 0.56 -12.55 21.35
CA ARG A 297 0.55 -14.00 21.53
C ARG A 297 0.28 -14.71 20.21
N VAL A 298 0.99 -15.81 20.01
CA VAL A 298 0.82 -16.72 18.87
C VAL A 298 0.71 -18.15 19.37
N ARG A 299 -0.21 -18.92 18.79
CA ARG A 299 -0.36 -20.35 19.02
C ARG A 299 -0.59 -21.07 17.69
#